data_AF-A0A2V6D5Z8-F1
#
_entry.id   AF-A0A2V6D5Z8-F1
#
_cell.length_a   1.000
_cell.length_b   1.000
_cell.length_c   1.000
_cell.angle_alpha   90.00
_cell.angle_beta   90.00
_cell.angle_gamma   90.00
#
_symmetry.space_group_name_H-M   'P 1'
#
loop_
_entity.id
_entity.type
_entity.pdbx_description
1 polymer ?
#
loop_
_entity_poly.entity_id
_entity_poly.type
_entity_poly.pdbx_seq_one_letter_code
_entity_poly.pdbx_strand_id
1 'polypeptide(L)'
;VQADLQRFKQVLLNLFSNAVKYSPKSGKVTISYRSSGEGTMRIVVADTGSGIASEKLSRLFTPFDRLGAEQSSVEGTGLGLALSARIV
;
A
#
# COMPACT_ATOMS: atom_id res chain seq x y z
N VAL A 1 -4.67 -5.03 -20.67
CA VAL A 1 -4.63 -5.51 -19.27
C VAL A 1 -5.95 -6.17 -18.96
N GLN A 2 -5.94 -7.40 -18.46
CA GLN A 2 -7.11 -8.07 -17.87
C GLN A 2 -6.79 -8.32 -16.39
N ALA A 3 -7.77 -8.11 -15.51
CA ALA A 3 -7.61 -8.31 -14.07
C ALA A 3 -8.94 -8.71 -13.44
N ASP A 4 -8.90 -9.50 -12.37
CA ASP A 4 -10.06 -9.75 -11.51
C ASP A 4 -10.47 -8.44 -10.82
N LEU A 5 -11.69 -7.96 -11.09
CA LEU A 5 -12.17 -6.67 -10.61
C LEU A 5 -12.19 -6.58 -9.08
N GLN A 6 -12.57 -7.66 -8.39
CA GLN A 6 -12.69 -7.67 -6.94
C GLN A 6 -11.31 -7.65 -6.29
N ARG A 7 -10.39 -8.50 -6.76
CA ARG A 7 -9.02 -8.56 -6.25
C ARG A 7 -8.23 -7.29 -6.57
N PHE A 8 -8.43 -6.73 -7.76
CA PHE A 8 -7.84 -5.46 -8.14
C PHE A 8 -8.28 -4.31 -7.22
N LYS A 9 -9.60 -4.19 -6.98
CA LYS A 9 -10.14 -3.22 -6.01
C LYS A 9 -9.58 -3.45 -4.61
N GLN A 10 -9.44 -4.70 -4.17
CA GLN A 10 -8.89 -5.03 -2.86
C GLN A 10 -7.46 -4.50 -2.67
N VAL A 11 -6.60 -4.69 -3.67
CA VAL A 11 -5.21 -4.18 -3.65
C VAL A 11 -5.21 -2.66 -3.60
N LEU A 12 -5.96 -2.01 -4.49
CA LEU A 12 -6.00 -0.55 -4.56
C LEU A 12 -6.53 0.07 -3.28
N LEU A 13 -7.64 -0.43 -2.73
CA LEU A 13 -8.21 0.08 -1.49
C LEU A 13 -7.24 -0.07 -0.31
N ASN A 14 -6.48 -1.16 -0.25
CA ASN A 14 -5.46 -1.33 0.78
C ASN A 14 -4.33 -0.30 0.63
N LEU A 15 -3.79 -0.11 -0.58
CA LEU A 15 -2.75 0.89 -0.82
C LEU A 15 -3.24 2.31 -0.52
N PHE A 16 -4.46 2.67 -0.96
CA PHE A 16 -5.05 3.98 -0.70
C PHE A 16 -5.34 4.24 0.76
N SER A 17 -5.94 3.27 1.44
CA SER A 17 -6.21 3.38 2.85
C SER A 17 -4.91 3.61 3.62
N ASN A 18 -3.84 2.88 3.30
CA ASN A 18 -2.55 3.06 3.97
C ASN A 18 -1.95 4.45 3.68
N ALA A 19 -1.93 4.87 2.42
CA ALA A 19 -1.44 6.19 2.02
C ALA A 19 -2.16 7.33 2.78
N VAL A 20 -3.49 7.24 2.93
CA VAL A 20 -4.29 8.23 3.68
C VAL A 20 -4.02 8.13 5.19
N LYS A 21 -4.02 6.92 5.76
CA LYS A 21 -3.83 6.69 7.21
C LYS A 21 -2.47 7.16 7.72
N TYR A 22 -1.42 6.99 6.92
CA TYR A 22 -0.04 7.34 7.30
C TYR A 22 0.40 8.72 6.80
N SER A 23 -0.46 9.45 6.09
CA SER A 23 -0.23 10.85 5.72
C SER A 23 -0.75 11.83 6.77
N PRO A 24 -0.07 12.97 6.99
CA PRO A 24 -0.63 14.05 7.79
C PRO A 24 -1.87 14.67 7.10
N LYS A 25 -2.69 15.41 7.85
CA LYS A 25 -3.90 16.07 7.31
C LYS A 25 -3.62 17.03 6.14
N SER A 26 -2.46 17.67 6.13
CA SER A 26 -1.98 18.54 5.05
C SER A 26 -1.20 17.80 3.95
N GLY A 27 -1.08 16.47 4.09
CA GLY A 27 -0.34 15.63 3.15
C GLY A 27 -1.09 15.43 1.84
N LYS A 28 -0.40 14.82 0.88
CA LYS A 28 -0.94 14.53 -0.44
C LYS A 28 -0.78 13.06 -0.76
N VAL A 29 -1.84 12.44 -1.27
CA VAL A 29 -1.80 11.14 -1.91
C VAL A 29 -1.94 11.35 -3.42
N THR A 30 -1.02 10.81 -4.20
CA THR A 30 -0.98 10.92 -5.66
C THR A 30 -1.09 9.53 -6.28
N ILE A 31 -1.94 9.45 -7.31
CA ILE A 31 -2.12 8.25 -8.13
C ILE A 31 -1.58 8.55 -9.51
N SER A 32 -0.71 7.67 -10.00
CA SER A 32 -0.31 7.69 -11.40
C SER A 32 -0.36 6.28 -11.96
N TYR A 33 -0.56 6.18 -13.26
CA TYR A 33 -0.49 4.91 -13.96
C TYR A 33 0.18 5.09 -15.31
N ARG A 34 0.83 4.05 -15.80
CA ARG A 34 1.42 4.01 -17.14
C ARG A 34 1.42 2.58 -17.69
N SER A 35 1.35 2.45 -19.00
CA SER A 35 1.67 1.18 -19.66
C SER A 35 3.11 0.78 -19.32
N SER A 36 3.34 -0.51 -19.03
CA SER A 36 4.67 -1.04 -18.73
C SER A 36 5.14 -2.10 -19.72
N GLY A 37 4.50 -2.17 -20.90
CA GLY A 37 4.78 -3.18 -21.93
C GLY A 37 4.04 -4.50 -21.67
N GLU A 38 4.03 -5.39 -22.66
CA GLU A 38 3.53 -6.77 -22.54
C GLU A 38 2.10 -6.89 -21.97
N GLY A 39 1.23 -5.93 -22.28
CA GLY A 39 -0.15 -5.94 -21.79
C GLY A 39 -0.30 -5.65 -20.29
N THR A 40 0.77 -5.18 -19.63
CA THR A 40 0.81 -4.81 -18.20
C THR A 40 0.65 -3.30 -18.00
N MET A 41 0.17 -2.91 -16.82
CA MET A 41 0.06 -1.53 -16.38
C MET A 41 0.71 -1.39 -15.01
N ARG A 42 1.55 -0.37 -14.86
CA ARG A 42 2.11 0.02 -13.57
C ARG A 42 1.22 1.10 -12.97
N ILE A 43 0.71 0.85 -11.77
CA ILE A 43 0.02 1.84 -10.94
C ILE A 43 0.95 2.21 -9.78
N VAL A 44 1.06 3.49 -9.50
CA VAL A 44 1.87 4.02 -8.39
C VAL A 44 0.96 4.83 -7.49
N VAL A 45 0.94 4.45 -6.21
CA VAL A 45 0.34 5.23 -5.13
C VAL A 45 1.48 5.82 -4.33
N ALA A 46 1.58 7.14 -4.30
CA ALA A 46 2.62 7.86 -3.58
C ALA A 46 1.97 8.79 -2.55
N ASP A 47 2.54 8.86 -1.36
CA ASP A 47 2.06 9.71 -0.28
C ASP A 47 3.19 10.55 0.33
N THR A 48 2.83 11.54 1.15
CA THR A 48 3.78 12.41 1.85
C THR A 48 3.75 12.15 3.36
N GLY A 49 3.52 10.90 3.75
CA GLY A 49 3.53 10.46 5.14
C GLY A 49 4.93 10.37 5.74
N SER A 50 5.01 9.76 6.92
CA SER A 50 6.28 9.57 7.66
C SER A 50 7.31 8.70 6.94
N GLY A 51 6.91 8.06 5.84
CA GLY A 51 7.72 7.05 5.16
C GLY A 51 7.92 5.79 6.00
N ILE A 52 8.80 4.92 5.51
CA ILE A 52 9.14 3.65 6.15
C ILE A 52 10.67 3.63 6.29
N ALA A 53 11.16 3.35 7.49
CA ALA A 53 12.60 3.23 7.72
C ALA A 53 13.18 2.06 6.90
N SER A 54 14.37 2.24 6.32
CA SER A 54 14.93 1.32 5.33
C SER A 54 15.10 -0.11 5.87
N GLU A 55 15.50 -0.22 7.14
CA GLU A 55 15.68 -1.47 7.88
C GLU A 55 14.36 -2.24 8.10
N LYS A 56 13.21 -1.57 7.93
CA LYS A 56 11.88 -2.17 8.08
C LYS A 56 11.29 -2.65 6.76
N LEU A 57 11.87 -2.27 5.61
CA LEU A 57 11.32 -2.60 4.29
C LEU A 57 11.27 -4.11 4.02
N SER A 58 12.24 -4.88 4.53
CA SER A 58 12.26 -6.35 4.40
C SER A 58 11.08 -7.05 5.07
N ARG A 59 10.44 -6.38 6.04
CA ARG A 59 9.31 -6.90 6.82
C ARG A 59 7.96 -6.35 6.36
N LEU A 60 7.94 -5.50 5.33
CA LEU A 60 6.75 -4.77 4.88
C LEU A 60 5.57 -5.68 4.51
N PHE A 61 5.87 -6.88 4.01
CA PHE A 61 4.88 -7.87 3.58
C PHE A 61 4.71 -9.01 4.59
N THR A 62 5.30 -8.90 5.79
CA THR A 62 5.12 -9.88 6.86
C THR A 62 3.72 -9.72 7.47
N PRO A 63 2.88 -10.76 7.49
CA PRO A 63 1.54 -10.69 8.08
C PRO A 63 1.59 -10.26 9.55
N PHE A 64 0.66 -9.38 9.93
CA PHE A 64 0.50 -8.84 11.29
C PHE A 64 1.63 -7.93 11.79
N ASP A 65 2.70 -7.76 11.00
CA ASP A 65 3.79 -6.88 11.34
C ASP A 65 3.41 -5.43 11.01
N ARG A 66 3.32 -4.58 12.03
CA ARG A 66 2.97 -3.17 11.89
C ARG A 66 4.19 -2.26 11.96
N LEU A 67 5.40 -2.81 11.86
CA LEU A 67 6.65 -2.07 11.73
C LEU A 67 6.90 -1.08 12.88
N GLY A 68 6.47 -1.40 14.11
CA GLY A 68 6.63 -0.51 15.27
C GLY A 68 5.47 0.46 15.50
N ALA A 69 4.40 0.38 14.69
CA ALA A 69 3.20 1.20 14.84
C ALA A 69 2.11 0.53 15.69
N GLU A 70 2.43 -0.51 16.46
CA GLU A 70 1.48 -1.27 17.29
C GLU A 70 0.86 -0.40 18.39
N GLN A 71 1.59 0.59 18.89
CA GLN A 71 1.13 1.56 19.90
C GLN A 71 0.64 2.89 19.30
N SER A 72 0.61 3.00 17.97
CA SER A 72 0.12 4.22 17.32
C SER A 72 -1.41 4.31 17.37
N SER A 73 -1.95 5.52 17.29
CA SER A 73 -3.39 5.76 17.13
C SER A 73 -3.93 5.36 15.75
N VAL A 74 -3.06 4.92 14.84
CA VAL A 74 -3.46 4.48 13.50
C VAL A 74 -4.05 3.08 13.60
N GLU A 75 -5.26 2.87 13.09
CA GLU A 75 -5.90 1.55 13.11
C GLU A 75 -5.41 0.63 11.98
N GLY A 76 -5.29 -0.68 12.27
CA GLY A 76 -4.94 -1.68 11.26
C GLY A 76 -4.50 -3.03 11.83
N THR A 77 -4.67 -4.09 11.05
CA THR A 77 -4.30 -5.46 11.44
C THR A 77 -2.89 -5.85 11.00
N GLY A 78 -2.22 -5.06 10.16
CA GLY A 78 -0.95 -5.45 9.53
C GLY A 78 -1.08 -6.52 8.44
N LEU A 79 -2.31 -6.91 8.05
CA LEU A 79 -2.51 -7.96 7.04
C LEU A 79 -2.56 -7.45 5.59
N GLY A 80 -2.97 -6.20 5.40
CA GLY A 80 -3.41 -5.72 4.08
C GLY A 80 -2.32 -5.77 3.00
N LEU A 81 -1.09 -5.34 3.31
CA LEU A 81 0.02 -5.37 2.35
C LEU A 81 0.45 -6.81 2.02
N ALA A 82 0.53 -7.69 3.02
CA ALA A 82 0.84 -9.10 2.80
C ALA A 82 -0.18 -9.79 1.88
N LEU A 83 -1.48 -9.48 2.03
CA LEU A 83 -2.52 -9.99 1.13
C LEU A 83 -2.43 -9.38 -0.27
N SER A 84 -2.10 -8.09 -0.37
CA SER A 84 -1.97 -7.41 -1.65
C SER A 84 -0.83 -8.00 -2.49
N ALA A 85 0.31 -8.32 -1.85
CA ALA A 85 1.46 -8.95 -2.49
C ALA A 85 1.23 -10.41 -2.94
N ARG A 86 0.16 -11.06 -2.47
CA ARG A 86 -0.23 -12.40 -2.96
C ARG A 86 -1.17 -12.34 -4.17
N ILE A 87 -1.78 -11.18 -4.43
CA ILE A 87 -2.73 -10.98 -5.54
C ILE A 87 -1.98 -10.58 -6.82
N VAL A 88 -0.93 -9.77 -6.68
CA VAL A 88 -0.08 -9.27 -7.76
C VAL A 88 1.10 -10.21 -7.94
#